data_AF-A0A9P9EX04-F1
#
_entry.id   AF-A0A9P9EX04-F1
#
_cell.length_a   1.000
_cell.length_b   1.000
_cell.length_c   1.000
_cell.angle_alpha   90.00
_cell.angle_beta   90.00
_cell.angle_gamma   90.00
#
_symmetry.space_group_name_H-M   'P 1'
#
loop_
_entity.id
_entity.type
_entity.pdbx_description
1 polymer ?
#
loop_
_entity_poly.entity_id
_entity_poly.type
_entity_poly.pdbx_seq_one_letter_code
_entity_poly.pdbx_strand_id
1 'polypeptide(L)'
;MSANTHTEEQWVRLQPHITKLYSDEAKPLKEVMEIMEREYDFHATPRMYKHRLQNWGLDKKYKEKEVVQMSLLKQQRGAVGKQSLFFVRGRQVDWGQIEKYLHRRPDLQTKIKAGMLKMSSSNFDIVCRSPSPDPILHASNTLQYADELLRLLDGYYTSSLDDALSRHRAGQVRDYSVAIRCLKRLDQARTMIYADGLETGFQILNNALDDLRFVVRDEDATLIFNLCDVVTLFDQRHASLVTELLRHTYGILFITFGESHPLVWLLRRLMPLSE
;
A
#
# COMPACT_ATOMS: atom_id res chain seq x y z
N MET A 1 -9.91 60.75 -2.05
CA MET A 1 -9.62 59.68 -3.03
C MET A 1 -8.12 59.43 -2.99
N SER A 2 -7.68 58.48 -2.16
CA SER A 2 -6.26 58.19 -1.98
C SER A 2 -5.85 57.14 -3.01
N ALA A 3 -4.83 57.45 -3.81
CA ALA A 3 -4.29 56.55 -4.81
C ALA A 3 -3.71 55.30 -4.13
N ASN A 4 -4.36 54.15 -4.32
CA ASN A 4 -3.95 52.85 -3.81
C ASN A 4 -2.62 52.43 -4.46
N THR A 5 -1.52 52.86 -3.86
CA THR A 5 -0.18 52.50 -4.27
C THR A 5 0.24 51.31 -3.42
N HIS A 6 -0.17 50.11 -3.82
CA HIS A 6 0.21 48.89 -3.12
C HIS A 6 1.72 48.68 -3.28
N THR A 7 2.46 48.64 -2.17
CA THR A 7 3.90 48.42 -2.18
C THR A 7 4.22 46.94 -2.43
N GLU A 8 5.40 46.65 -2.99
CA GLU A 8 5.87 45.28 -3.23
C GLU A 8 5.85 44.45 -1.93
N GLU A 9 6.20 45.08 -0.81
CA GLU A 9 6.24 44.47 0.52
C GLU A 9 4.87 43.97 0.99
N GLN A 10 3.79 44.72 0.70
CA GLN A 10 2.43 44.30 1.02
C GLN A 10 2.03 43.05 0.23
N TRP A 11 2.40 42.99 -1.05
CA TRP A 11 2.15 41.82 -1.89
C TRP A 11 2.91 40.60 -1.41
N VAL A 12 4.17 40.75 -1.02
CA VAL A 12 4.98 39.65 -0.47
C VAL A 12 4.39 39.12 0.84
N ARG A 13 3.96 40.02 1.74
CA ARG A 13 3.32 39.64 3.00
C ARG A 13 2.03 38.85 2.80
N LEU A 14 1.22 39.23 1.81
CA LEU A 14 -0.08 38.63 1.53
C LEU A 14 -0.02 37.45 0.54
N GLN A 15 1.12 37.24 -0.12
CA GLN A 15 1.32 36.18 -1.09
C GLN A 15 0.94 34.78 -0.56
N PRO A 16 1.30 34.36 0.68
CA PRO A 16 0.93 33.03 1.18
C PRO A 16 -0.59 32.84 1.27
N HIS A 17 -1.32 33.87 1.70
CA HIS A 17 -2.78 33.82 1.83
C HIS A 17 -3.44 33.75 0.45
N ILE A 18 -3.00 34.59 -0.50
CA ILE A 18 -3.52 34.58 -1.88
C ILE A 18 -3.22 33.24 -2.55
N THR A 19 -2.01 32.70 -2.33
CA THR A 19 -1.60 31.40 -2.88
C THR A 19 -2.45 30.27 -2.34
N LYS A 20 -2.70 30.24 -1.02
CA LYS A 20 -3.58 29.24 -0.38
C LYS A 20 -4.99 29.30 -0.96
N LEU A 21 -5.61 30.48 -0.99
CA LEU A 21 -6.98 30.65 -1.49
C LEU A 21 -7.10 30.28 -2.98
N TYR A 22 -6.13 30.68 -3.80
CA TYR A 22 -6.19 30.49 -5.25
C TYR A 22 -5.74 29.11 -5.72
N SER A 23 -4.77 28.50 -5.04
CA SER A 23 -4.15 27.23 -5.42
C SER A 23 -4.70 26.07 -4.61
N ASP A 24 -4.62 26.13 -3.28
CA ASP A 24 -4.93 25.00 -2.40
C ASP A 24 -6.43 24.82 -2.23
N GLU A 25 -7.16 25.94 -2.09
CA GLU A 25 -8.63 25.96 -1.96
C GLU A 25 -9.34 26.14 -3.32
N ALA A 26 -8.59 26.26 -4.41
CA ALA A 26 -9.08 26.36 -5.80
C ALA A 26 -10.14 27.46 -6.07
N LYS A 27 -10.19 28.52 -5.25
CA LYS A 27 -11.20 29.58 -5.37
C LYS A 27 -11.04 30.40 -6.67
N PRO A 28 -12.13 30.85 -7.30
CA PRO A 28 -12.07 31.76 -8.44
C PRO A 28 -11.50 33.12 -8.01
N LEU A 29 -10.82 33.82 -8.94
CA LEU A 29 -10.15 35.09 -8.65
C LEU A 29 -11.09 36.13 -8.01
N LYS A 30 -12.36 36.16 -8.42
CA LYS A 30 -13.35 37.08 -7.85
C LYS A 30 -13.56 36.84 -6.34
N GLU A 31 -13.70 35.58 -5.94
CA GLU A 31 -13.87 35.20 -4.54
C GLU A 31 -12.59 35.45 -3.73
N VAL A 32 -11.42 35.19 -4.32
CA VAL A 32 -10.14 35.54 -3.68
C VAL A 32 -10.06 37.04 -3.41
N MET A 33 -10.46 37.88 -4.37
CA MET A 33 -10.49 39.33 -4.16
C MET A 33 -11.46 39.73 -3.05
N GLU A 34 -12.68 39.19 -3.04
CA GLU A 34 -13.68 39.48 -2.00
C GLU A 34 -13.20 39.08 -0.59
N ILE A 35 -12.51 37.94 -0.47
CA ILE A 35 -11.92 37.50 0.80
C ILE A 35 -10.77 38.41 1.22
N MET A 36 -9.88 38.79 0.29
CA MET A 36 -8.76 39.67 0.58
C MET A 36 -9.20 41.08 0.98
N GLU A 37 -10.28 41.58 0.38
CA GLU A 37 -10.92 42.84 0.76
C GLU A 37 -11.55 42.75 2.15
N ARG A 38 -12.31 41.69 2.44
CA ARG A 38 -13.04 41.53 3.71
C ARG A 38 -12.13 41.24 4.91
N GLU A 39 -11.15 40.36 4.75
CA GLU A 39 -10.38 39.81 5.87
C GLU A 39 -9.02 40.50 6.06
N TYR A 40 -8.48 41.11 5.01
CA TYR A 40 -7.15 41.73 5.02
C TYR A 40 -7.18 43.21 4.61
N ASP A 41 -8.37 43.80 4.42
CA ASP A 41 -8.59 45.19 3.96
C ASP A 41 -7.84 45.52 2.66
N PHE A 42 -7.57 44.50 1.84
CA PHE A 42 -6.65 44.59 0.71
C PHE A 42 -7.37 44.78 -0.63
N HIS A 43 -7.51 46.04 -1.02
CA HIS A 43 -8.29 46.49 -2.17
C HIS A 43 -7.45 46.64 -3.45
N ALA A 44 -7.23 45.56 -4.19
CA ALA A 44 -6.43 45.59 -5.43
C ALA A 44 -7.25 45.23 -6.68
N THR A 45 -6.88 45.79 -7.84
CA THR A 45 -7.62 45.54 -9.09
C THR A 45 -7.41 44.12 -9.63
N PRO A 46 -8.37 43.56 -10.41
CA PRO A 46 -8.20 42.24 -11.02
C PRO A 46 -6.95 42.11 -11.89
N ARG A 47 -6.51 43.20 -12.52
CA ARG A 47 -5.31 43.24 -13.36
C ARG A 47 -4.04 43.03 -12.53
N MET A 48 -3.97 43.64 -11.34
CA MET A 48 -2.83 43.51 -10.44
C MET A 48 -2.71 42.08 -9.91
N TYR A 49 -3.82 41.49 -9.45
CA TYR A 49 -3.84 40.08 -9.05
C TYR A 49 -3.39 39.14 -10.16
N LYS A 50 -3.91 39.31 -11.39
CA LYS A 50 -3.50 38.48 -12.54
C LYS A 50 -2.00 38.57 -12.80
N HIS A 51 -1.43 39.77 -12.75
CA HIS A 51 0.00 39.97 -12.94
C HIS A 51 0.82 39.28 -11.83
N ARG A 52 0.39 39.42 -10.57
CA ARG A 52 1.06 38.80 -9.41
C ARG A 52 1.00 37.28 -9.45
N LEU A 53 -0.18 36.71 -9.73
CA LEU A 53 -0.37 35.27 -9.90
C LEU A 53 0.52 34.72 -11.03
N GLN A 54 0.70 35.46 -12.13
CA GLN A 54 1.64 35.08 -13.19
C GLN A 54 3.09 35.10 -12.73
N ASN A 55 3.51 36.14 -12.01
CA ASN A 55 4.87 36.27 -11.49
C ASN A 55 5.20 35.19 -10.45
N TRP A 56 4.20 34.78 -9.65
CA TRP A 56 4.31 33.69 -8.67
C TRP A 56 4.16 32.30 -9.30
N GLY A 57 4.02 32.19 -10.63
CA GLY A 57 3.88 30.91 -11.32
C GLY A 57 2.52 30.23 -11.19
N LEU A 58 1.51 30.88 -10.60
CA LEU A 58 0.18 30.31 -10.34
C LEU A 58 -0.76 30.29 -11.53
N ASP A 59 -0.29 30.65 -12.74
CA ASP A 59 -1.10 30.63 -13.96
C ASP A 59 -1.71 29.24 -14.20
N LYS A 60 -3.00 29.22 -14.55
CA LYS A 60 -3.75 27.99 -14.89
C LYS A 60 -3.43 27.48 -16.30
N LYS A 61 -2.83 28.32 -17.15
CA LYS A 61 -2.51 27.99 -18.55
C LYS A 61 -1.04 27.59 -18.69
N TYR A 62 -0.83 26.55 -19.49
CA TYR A 62 0.51 26.17 -19.93
C TYR A 62 1.02 27.15 -20.99
N LYS A 63 2.29 27.51 -20.88
CA LYS A 63 3.01 28.28 -21.89
C LYS A 63 3.42 27.35 -23.04
N GLU A 64 3.52 27.89 -24.26
CA GLU A 64 3.92 27.11 -25.45
C GLU A 64 5.21 26.31 -25.22
N LYS A 65 6.22 26.95 -24.59
CA LYS A 65 7.49 26.30 -24.26
C LYS A 65 7.33 25.10 -23.30
N GLU A 66 6.42 25.20 -22.33
CA GLU A 66 6.14 24.12 -21.37
C GLU A 66 5.43 22.96 -22.08
N VAL A 67 4.44 23.26 -22.93
CA VAL A 67 3.75 22.27 -23.77
C VAL A 67 4.76 21.50 -24.62
N VAL A 68 5.63 22.20 -25.36
CA VAL A 68 6.66 21.58 -26.20
C VAL A 68 7.56 20.67 -25.37
N GLN A 69 8.08 21.16 -24.23
CA GLN A 69 8.99 20.40 -23.39
C GLN A 69 8.35 19.15 -22.79
N MET A 70 7.10 19.25 -22.31
CA MET A 70 6.35 18.10 -21.82
C MET A 70 6.09 17.08 -22.92
N SER A 71 5.70 17.51 -24.12
CA SER A 71 5.46 16.61 -25.26
C SER A 71 6.72 15.87 -25.69
N LEU A 72 7.88 16.54 -25.74
CA LEU A 72 9.16 15.91 -26.07
C LEU A 72 9.58 14.90 -24.99
N LEU A 73 9.46 15.25 -23.70
CA LEU A 73 9.74 14.34 -22.60
C LEU A 73 8.82 13.10 -22.60
N LYS A 74 7.54 13.28 -22.91
CA LYS A 74 6.58 12.17 -23.05
C LYS A 74 6.96 11.24 -24.20
N GLN A 75 7.38 11.77 -25.35
CA GLN A 75 7.84 10.95 -26.48
C GLN A 75 9.10 10.16 -26.15
N GLN A 76 10.10 10.79 -25.52
CA GLN A 76 11.33 10.11 -25.09
C GLN A 76 11.05 8.97 -24.11
N ARG A 77 10.18 9.21 -23.12
CA ARG A 77 9.85 8.20 -22.11
C ARG A 77 8.93 7.10 -22.64
N GLY A 78 8.04 7.43 -23.57
CA GLY A 78 7.22 6.46 -24.31
C GLY A 78 8.06 5.50 -25.16
N ALA A 79 9.13 6.00 -25.80
CA ALA A 79 10.08 5.15 -26.52
C ALA A 79 10.81 4.14 -25.61
N VAL A 80 10.95 4.46 -24.33
CA VAL A 80 11.53 3.60 -23.28
C VAL A 80 10.45 2.76 -22.56
N GLY A 81 9.17 2.86 -22.97
CA GLY A 81 8.07 2.11 -22.37
C GLY A 81 7.68 2.55 -20.96
N LYS A 82 8.11 3.73 -20.49
CA LYS A 82 7.85 4.20 -19.13
C LYS A 82 6.55 5.02 -19.06
N GLN A 83 5.62 4.57 -18.23
CA GLN A 83 4.52 5.43 -17.79
C GLN A 83 5.07 6.65 -17.05
N SER A 84 4.40 7.79 -17.20
CA SER A 84 4.98 9.08 -16.84
C SER A 84 3.90 10.05 -16.34
N LEU A 85 4.05 10.46 -15.08
CA LEU A 85 3.33 11.57 -14.48
C LEU A 85 4.13 12.86 -14.65
N PHE A 86 3.43 13.94 -14.95
CA PHE A 86 4.04 15.24 -15.20
C PHE A 86 3.47 16.26 -14.25
N PHE A 87 4.34 17.08 -13.71
CA PHE A 87 4.01 18.21 -12.85
C PHE A 87 4.62 19.47 -13.45
N VAL A 88 3.87 20.55 -13.48
CA VAL A 88 4.33 21.88 -13.90
C VAL A 88 4.02 22.82 -12.74
N ARG A 89 5.04 23.46 -12.19
CA ARG A 89 4.90 24.42 -11.08
C ARG A 89 4.14 23.81 -9.89
N GLY A 90 4.50 22.57 -9.54
CA GLY A 90 3.87 21.79 -8.48
C GLY A 90 2.48 21.21 -8.77
N ARG A 91 1.86 21.50 -9.92
CA ARG A 91 0.52 20.98 -10.28
C ARG A 91 0.60 19.81 -11.24
N GLN A 92 -0.17 18.76 -10.99
CA GLN A 92 -0.27 17.62 -11.89
C GLN A 92 -0.89 18.04 -13.23
N VAL A 93 -0.23 17.64 -14.33
CA VAL A 93 -0.61 18.00 -15.68
C VAL A 93 -1.76 17.10 -16.16
N ASP A 94 -2.86 17.74 -16.54
CA ASP A 94 -3.91 17.10 -17.33
C ASP A 94 -3.49 17.04 -18.81
N TRP A 95 -3.16 15.83 -19.27
CA TRP A 95 -2.76 15.58 -20.65
C TRP A 95 -3.85 15.93 -21.68
N GLY A 96 -5.13 15.87 -21.31
CA GLY A 96 -6.22 16.27 -22.20
C GLY A 96 -6.18 17.76 -22.54
N GLN A 97 -5.68 18.62 -21.63
CA GLN A 97 -5.48 20.04 -21.92
C GLN A 97 -4.32 20.29 -22.89
N ILE A 98 -3.25 19.50 -22.77
CA ILE A 98 -2.09 19.56 -23.67
C ILE A 98 -2.50 19.13 -25.08
N GLU A 99 -3.26 18.04 -25.20
CA GLU A 99 -3.77 17.57 -26.48
C GLU A 99 -4.71 18.59 -27.13
N LYS A 100 -5.64 19.18 -26.38
CA LYS A 100 -6.51 20.26 -26.86
C LYS A 100 -5.71 21.47 -27.34
N TYR A 101 -4.63 21.82 -26.65
CA TYR A 101 -3.74 22.90 -27.09
C TYR A 101 -3.06 22.58 -28.43
N LEU A 102 -2.52 21.36 -28.58
CA LEU A 102 -1.87 20.93 -29.81
C LEU A 102 -2.84 20.82 -31.00
N HIS A 103 -4.09 20.40 -30.77
CA HIS A 103 -5.12 20.39 -31.81
C HIS A 103 -5.46 21.80 -32.31
N ARG A 104 -5.35 22.83 -31.46
CA ARG A 104 -5.53 24.24 -31.85
C ARG A 104 -4.32 24.82 -32.58
N ARG A 105 -3.16 24.15 -32.53
CA ARG A 105 -1.89 24.58 -33.15
C ARG A 105 -1.23 23.41 -33.90
N PRO A 106 -1.79 23.02 -35.07
CA PRO A 106 -1.27 21.90 -35.85
C PRO A 106 0.15 22.14 -36.36
N ASP A 107 0.53 23.39 -36.59
CA ASP A 107 1.90 23.81 -36.94
C ASP A 107 2.93 23.35 -35.90
N LEU A 108 2.60 23.50 -34.61
CA LEU A 108 3.46 23.12 -33.50
C LEU A 108 3.46 21.61 -33.30
N GLN A 109 2.29 20.98 -33.41
CA GLN A 109 2.16 19.52 -33.28
C GLN A 109 2.98 18.78 -34.33
N THR A 110 2.97 19.24 -35.59
CA THR A 110 3.76 18.65 -36.67
C THR A 110 5.25 18.81 -36.42
N LYS A 111 5.72 19.98 -35.96
CA LYS A 111 7.12 20.22 -35.62
C LYS A 111 7.63 19.31 -34.49
N ILE A 112 6.79 19.05 -33.48
CA ILE A 112 7.13 18.13 -32.38
C ILE A 112 7.22 16.69 -32.91
N LYS A 113 6.21 16.22 -33.65
CA LYS A 113 6.20 14.86 -34.22
C LYS A 113 7.36 14.61 -35.18
N ALA A 114 7.73 15.60 -35.98
CA ALA A 114 8.85 15.55 -36.92
C ALA A 114 10.23 15.68 -36.23
N GLY A 115 10.29 15.83 -34.89
CA GLY A 115 11.55 15.97 -34.16
C GLY A 115 12.32 17.26 -34.45
N MET A 116 11.66 18.28 -35.02
CA MET A 116 12.28 19.55 -35.39
C MET A 116 12.53 20.48 -34.19
N LEU A 117 11.88 20.22 -33.05
CA LEU A 117 12.04 21.00 -31.82
C LEU A 117 12.87 20.23 -30.81
N LYS A 118 13.82 20.93 -30.18
CA LYS A 118 14.69 20.38 -29.14
C LYS A 118 14.24 20.80 -27.75
N MET A 119 14.55 19.96 -26.77
CA MET A 119 14.32 20.26 -25.37
C MET A 119 15.16 21.48 -24.97
N SER A 120 14.53 22.45 -24.31
CA SER A 120 15.24 23.63 -23.83
C SER A 120 15.93 23.32 -22.49
N SER A 121 17.13 23.86 -22.31
CA SER A 121 17.89 23.76 -21.05
C SER A 121 17.37 24.68 -19.94
N SER A 122 16.35 25.51 -20.21
CA SER A 122 15.81 26.42 -19.20
C SER A 122 15.00 25.66 -18.13
N ASN A 123 15.07 26.16 -16.90
CA ASN A 123 14.41 25.54 -15.76
C ASN A 123 12.92 25.96 -15.73
N PHE A 124 12.03 25.14 -16.31
CA PHE A 124 10.59 25.43 -16.41
C PHE A 124 9.75 24.88 -15.25
N ASP A 125 10.39 24.42 -14.17
CA ASP A 125 9.72 23.74 -13.05
C ASP A 125 8.80 22.59 -13.52
N ILE A 126 9.30 21.83 -14.51
CA ILE A 126 8.64 20.65 -15.06
C ILE A 126 9.29 19.43 -14.43
N VAL A 127 8.52 18.69 -13.63
CA VAL A 127 8.96 17.45 -13.00
C VAL A 127 8.26 16.28 -13.70
N CYS A 128 9.04 15.38 -14.27
CA CYS A 128 8.53 14.13 -14.83
C CYS A 128 8.93 12.97 -13.91
N ARG A 129 7.94 12.24 -13.40
CA ARG A 129 8.15 11.06 -12.55
C ARG A 129 7.55 9.84 -13.24
N SER A 130 8.21 8.69 -13.13
CA SER A 130 7.46 7.44 -13.30
C SER A 130 6.45 7.39 -12.15
N PRO A 131 5.15 7.06 -12.37
CA PRO A 131 4.29 6.73 -11.25
C PRO A 131 5.02 5.68 -10.41
N SER A 132 5.08 5.90 -9.09
CA SER A 132 5.55 4.86 -8.19
C SER A 132 4.72 3.61 -8.50
N PRO A 133 5.31 2.41 -8.61
CA PRO A 133 4.54 1.21 -8.83
C PRO A 133 3.44 1.18 -7.79
N ASP A 134 2.18 1.14 -8.25
CA ASP A 134 1.03 1.11 -7.36
C ASP A 134 1.24 -0.05 -6.36
N PRO A 135 1.27 0.22 -5.03
CA PRO A 135 1.50 -0.83 -4.04
C PRO A 135 0.48 -1.97 -4.15
N ILE A 136 -0.69 -1.66 -4.70
CA ILE A 136 -1.87 -2.52 -4.75
C ILE A 136 -1.91 -3.36 -6.03
N LEU A 137 -1.29 -2.91 -7.13
CA LEU A 137 -1.39 -3.57 -8.44
C LEU A 137 -0.18 -4.44 -8.81
N HIS A 138 0.92 -4.36 -8.05
CA HIS A 138 2.12 -5.19 -8.27
C HIS A 138 2.59 -5.98 -7.06
N ALA A 139 1.76 -6.10 -6.01
CA ALA A 139 1.93 -7.20 -5.09
C ALA A 139 1.78 -8.49 -5.92
N SER A 140 2.91 -9.09 -6.31
CA SER A 140 2.99 -10.47 -6.80
C SER A 140 1.98 -11.30 -6.03
N ASN A 141 1.22 -12.21 -6.65
CA ASN A 141 0.13 -12.94 -5.97
C ASN A 141 0.49 -13.34 -4.52
N THR A 142 1.75 -13.75 -4.29
CA THR A 142 2.41 -13.96 -2.98
C THR A 142 2.20 -12.86 -1.91
N LEU A 143 2.34 -11.57 -2.23
CA LEU A 143 2.17 -10.44 -1.32
C LEU A 143 0.70 -10.13 -1.02
N GLN A 144 -0.21 -10.33 -1.98
CA GLN A 144 -1.66 -10.25 -1.73
C GLN A 144 -2.11 -11.38 -0.80
N TYR A 145 -1.58 -12.60 -0.99
CA TYR A 145 -1.81 -13.70 -0.08
C TYR A 145 -1.24 -13.44 1.31
N ALA A 146 -0.05 -12.83 1.41
CA ALA A 146 0.53 -12.47 2.70
C ALA A 146 -0.34 -11.45 3.45
N ASP A 147 -0.84 -10.41 2.77
CA ASP A 147 -1.74 -9.42 3.38
C ASP A 147 -3.09 -10.02 3.79
N GLU A 148 -3.67 -10.89 2.96
CA GLU A 148 -4.89 -11.63 3.29
C GLU A 148 -4.68 -12.54 4.51
N LEU A 149 -3.60 -13.33 4.54
CA LEU A 149 -3.26 -14.19 5.67
C LEU A 149 -2.99 -13.40 6.94
N LEU A 150 -2.29 -12.26 6.84
CA LEU A 150 -2.02 -11.39 7.99
C LEU A 150 -3.32 -10.81 8.56
N ARG A 151 -4.27 -10.39 7.72
CA ARG A 151 -5.58 -9.91 8.18
C ARG A 151 -6.40 -11.00 8.85
N LEU A 152 -6.37 -12.21 8.30
CA LEU A 152 -7.08 -13.36 8.86
C LEU A 152 -6.48 -13.77 10.21
N LEU A 153 -5.15 -13.75 10.34
CA LEU A 153 -4.45 -14.00 11.60
C LEU A 153 -4.72 -12.88 12.62
N ASP A 154 -4.70 -11.61 12.19
CA ASP A 154 -5.00 -10.45 13.04
C ASP A 154 -6.41 -10.55 13.64
N GLY A 155 -7.42 -10.90 12.84
CA GLY A 155 -8.78 -11.14 13.33
C GLY A 155 -8.86 -12.29 14.34
N TYR A 156 -8.17 -13.41 14.06
CA TYR A 156 -8.12 -14.56 14.96
C TYR A 156 -7.46 -14.21 16.31
N TYR A 157 -6.30 -13.55 16.28
CA TYR A 157 -5.58 -13.15 17.49
C TYR A 157 -6.33 -12.09 18.29
N THR A 158 -6.94 -11.10 17.62
CA THR A 158 -7.70 -10.04 18.31
C THR A 158 -8.89 -10.65 19.05
N SER A 159 -9.64 -11.56 18.41
CA SER A 159 -10.76 -12.26 19.06
C SER A 159 -10.30 -13.15 20.21
N SER A 160 -9.19 -13.87 20.06
CA SER A 160 -8.65 -14.73 21.12
C SER A 160 -8.12 -13.92 22.31
N LEU A 161 -7.51 -12.76 22.03
CA LEU A 161 -6.99 -11.85 23.05
C LEU A 161 -8.12 -11.16 23.82
N ASP A 162 -9.19 -10.73 23.14
CA ASP A 162 -10.37 -10.16 23.80
C ASP A 162 -11.05 -11.16 24.75
N ASP A 163 -11.14 -12.43 24.34
CA ASP A 163 -11.64 -13.51 25.18
C ASP A 163 -10.68 -13.79 26.36
N ALA A 164 -9.38 -13.86 26.11
CA ALA A 164 -8.37 -14.04 27.16
C ALA A 164 -8.39 -12.90 28.20
N LEU A 165 -8.52 -11.64 27.76
CA LEU A 165 -8.64 -10.48 28.62
C LEU A 165 -9.95 -10.51 29.43
N SER A 166 -11.06 -10.93 28.81
CA SER A 166 -12.34 -11.08 29.47
C SER A 166 -12.29 -12.14 30.58
N ARG A 167 -11.65 -13.28 30.31
CA ARG A 167 -11.45 -14.36 31.29
C ARG A 167 -10.49 -13.99 32.42
N HIS A 168 -9.41 -13.27 32.12
CA HIS A 168 -8.51 -12.76 33.15
C HIS A 168 -9.23 -11.77 34.09
N ARG A 169 -10.09 -10.89 33.56
CA ARG A 169 -10.93 -10.01 34.39
C ARG A 169 -11.90 -10.79 35.27
N ALA A 170 -12.33 -11.98 34.84
CA ALA A 170 -13.14 -12.91 35.63
C ALA A 170 -12.32 -13.78 36.61
N GLY A 171 -11.00 -13.60 36.71
CA GLY A 171 -10.12 -14.36 37.60
C GLY A 171 -9.86 -15.80 37.17
N GLN A 172 -10.20 -16.17 35.93
CA GLN A 172 -9.94 -17.51 35.39
C GLN A 172 -8.57 -17.57 34.73
N VAL A 173 -7.71 -18.50 35.18
CA VAL A 173 -6.41 -18.78 34.55
C VAL A 173 -6.59 -19.90 33.53
N ARG A 174 -6.12 -19.69 32.30
CA ARG A 174 -6.19 -20.71 31.24
C ARG A 174 -5.10 -21.77 31.44
N ASP A 175 -5.46 -23.04 31.27
CA ASP A 175 -4.50 -24.14 31.33
C ASP A 175 -3.89 -24.42 29.95
N TYR A 176 -2.63 -24.03 29.78
CA TYR A 176 -1.85 -24.28 28.56
C TYR A 176 -1.09 -25.61 28.58
N SER A 177 -1.30 -26.46 29.61
CA SER A 177 -0.54 -27.69 29.80
C SER A 177 -0.61 -28.63 28.60
N VAL A 178 -1.79 -28.75 27.96
CA VAL A 178 -2.01 -29.61 26.80
C VAL A 178 -1.27 -29.09 25.57
N ALA A 179 -1.34 -27.78 25.30
CA ALA A 179 -0.63 -27.15 24.18
C ALA A 179 0.90 -27.28 24.34
N ILE A 180 1.42 -26.99 25.53
CA ILE A 180 2.85 -27.12 25.84
C ILE A 180 3.29 -28.59 25.72
N ARG A 181 2.48 -29.53 26.18
CA ARG A 181 2.74 -30.97 26.08
C ARG A 181 2.76 -31.44 24.63
N CYS A 182 1.85 -30.95 23.80
CA CYS A 182 1.79 -31.23 22.37
C CYS A 182 3.10 -30.83 21.67
N LEU A 183 3.51 -29.56 21.81
CA LEU A 183 4.75 -29.03 21.22
C LEU A 183 5.98 -29.86 21.64
N LYS A 184 6.10 -30.17 22.94
CA LYS A 184 7.21 -30.99 23.45
C LYS A 184 7.22 -32.40 22.86
N ARG A 185 6.05 -33.03 22.69
CA ARG A 185 5.95 -34.37 22.10
C ARG A 185 6.30 -34.35 20.61
N LEU A 186 5.91 -33.32 19.87
CA LEU A 186 6.33 -33.17 18.46
C LEU A 186 7.85 -33.12 18.34
N ASP A 187 8.52 -32.29 19.14
CA ASP A 187 9.99 -32.18 19.14
C ASP A 187 10.69 -33.50 19.56
N GLN A 188 10.13 -34.19 20.56
CA GLN A 188 10.62 -35.50 20.97
C GLN A 188 10.45 -36.56 19.88
N ALA A 189 9.29 -36.62 19.24
CA ALA A 189 9.02 -37.52 18.13
C ALA A 189 10.00 -37.30 16.98
N ARG A 190 10.23 -36.02 16.63
CA ARG A 190 11.25 -35.63 15.65
C ARG A 190 12.61 -36.20 16.02
N THR A 191 13.08 -35.90 17.22
CA THR A 191 14.40 -36.33 17.71
C THR A 191 14.56 -37.85 17.64
N MET A 192 13.53 -38.61 18.01
CA MET A 192 13.55 -40.07 17.98
C MET A 192 13.55 -40.64 16.56
N ILE A 193 12.77 -40.06 15.65
CA ILE A 193 12.72 -40.49 14.24
C ILE A 193 14.06 -40.24 13.55
N TYR A 194 14.71 -39.10 13.80
CA TYR A 194 16.06 -38.82 13.28
C TYR A 194 17.16 -39.70 13.88
N ALA A 195 16.92 -40.30 15.05
CA ALA A 195 17.84 -41.22 15.71
C ALA A 195 17.56 -42.71 15.37
N ASP A 196 16.83 -42.99 14.28
CA ASP A 196 16.38 -44.33 13.84
C ASP A 196 15.47 -45.09 14.83
N GLY A 197 14.98 -44.42 15.88
CA GLY A 197 14.02 -44.94 16.85
C GLY A 197 12.59 -44.85 16.34
N LEU A 198 12.29 -45.46 15.19
CA LEU A 198 11.03 -45.26 14.47
C LEU A 198 9.79 -45.64 15.29
N GLU A 199 9.75 -46.81 15.91
CA GLU A 199 8.57 -47.29 16.64
C GLU A 199 8.18 -46.33 17.79
N THR A 200 9.15 -45.98 18.63
CA THR A 200 8.95 -45.04 19.73
C THR A 200 8.65 -43.64 19.22
N GLY A 201 9.33 -43.20 18.16
CA GLY A 201 9.11 -41.90 17.54
C GLY A 201 7.69 -41.73 16.99
N PHE A 202 7.18 -42.72 16.25
CA PHE A 202 5.81 -42.72 15.75
C PHE A 202 4.76 -42.84 16.86
N GLN A 203 5.05 -43.59 17.93
CA GLN A 203 4.16 -43.65 19.09
C GLN A 203 4.03 -42.28 19.77
N ILE A 204 5.15 -41.56 19.95
CA ILE A 204 5.13 -40.20 20.51
C ILE A 204 4.42 -39.23 19.56
N LEU A 205 4.63 -39.36 18.24
CA LEU A 205 3.98 -38.54 17.23
C LEU A 205 2.45 -38.70 17.27
N ASN A 206 1.95 -39.93 17.35
CA ASN A 206 0.52 -40.21 17.46
C ASN A 206 -0.07 -39.57 18.73
N ASN A 207 0.62 -39.70 19.87
CA ASN A 207 0.19 -39.05 21.11
C ASN A 207 0.17 -37.53 21.00
N ALA A 208 1.09 -36.93 20.23
CA ALA A 208 1.10 -35.49 19.97
C ALA A 208 -0.09 -35.07 19.10
N LEU A 209 -0.43 -35.86 18.06
CA LEU A 209 -1.59 -35.61 17.22
C LEU A 209 -2.92 -35.75 17.97
N ASP A 210 -2.99 -36.65 18.96
CA ASP A 210 -4.13 -36.73 19.86
C ASP A 210 -4.25 -35.49 20.76
N ASP A 211 -3.13 -35.02 21.34
CA ASP A 211 -3.12 -33.74 22.07
C ASP A 211 -3.56 -32.57 21.17
N LEU A 212 -3.10 -32.53 19.92
CA LEU A 212 -3.44 -31.49 18.96
C LEU A 212 -4.96 -31.38 18.73
N ARG A 213 -5.71 -32.50 18.74
CA ARG A 213 -7.18 -32.46 18.64
C ARG A 213 -7.83 -31.70 19.79
N PHE A 214 -7.28 -31.80 21.00
CA PHE A 214 -7.77 -31.04 22.15
C PHE A 214 -7.40 -29.57 22.03
N VAL A 215 -6.17 -29.26 21.57
CA VAL A 215 -5.73 -27.88 21.34
C VAL A 215 -6.59 -27.18 20.28
N VAL A 216 -6.94 -27.89 19.20
CA VAL A 216 -7.82 -27.36 18.14
C VAL A 216 -9.21 -27.04 18.70
N ARG A 217 -9.80 -27.91 19.52
CA ARG A 217 -11.12 -27.68 20.12
C ARG A 217 -11.17 -26.52 21.11
N ASP A 218 -10.05 -26.20 21.76
CA ASP A 218 -9.97 -25.08 22.70
C ASP A 218 -9.85 -23.72 21.98
N GLU A 219 -9.69 -23.69 20.64
CA GLU A 219 -9.62 -22.46 19.83
C GLU A 219 -8.57 -21.45 20.32
N ASP A 220 -7.49 -21.94 20.93
CA ASP A 220 -6.49 -21.10 21.58
C ASP A 220 -5.49 -20.47 20.61
N ALA A 221 -5.06 -19.23 20.90
CA ALA A 221 -4.06 -18.51 20.13
C ALA A 221 -2.74 -19.30 19.96
N THR A 222 -2.42 -20.24 20.85
CA THR A 222 -1.22 -21.09 20.70
C THR A 222 -1.33 -22.17 19.63
N LEU A 223 -2.53 -22.42 19.10
CA LEU A 223 -2.77 -23.39 18.04
C LEU A 223 -1.92 -23.11 16.81
N ILE A 224 -1.76 -21.85 16.43
CA ILE A 224 -0.92 -21.47 15.28
C ILE A 224 0.54 -21.89 15.44
N PHE A 225 1.11 -21.84 16.65
CA PHE A 225 2.47 -22.34 16.90
C PHE A 225 2.54 -23.86 16.72
N ASN A 226 1.53 -24.58 17.20
CA ASN A 226 1.44 -26.03 16.96
C ASN A 226 1.33 -26.35 15.46
N LEU A 227 0.57 -25.56 14.70
CA LEU A 227 0.45 -25.74 13.25
C LEU A 227 1.78 -25.44 12.52
N CYS A 228 2.48 -24.37 12.90
CA CYS A 228 3.80 -24.04 12.36
C CYS A 228 4.83 -25.14 12.67
N ASP A 229 4.81 -25.68 13.89
CA ASP A 229 5.70 -26.75 14.30
C ASP A 229 5.43 -28.03 13.50
N VAL A 230 4.17 -28.38 13.23
CA VAL A 230 3.83 -29.53 12.36
C VAL A 230 4.35 -29.34 10.94
N VAL A 231 4.21 -28.14 10.36
CA VAL A 231 4.69 -27.82 9.01
C VAL A 231 6.22 -27.90 8.92
N THR A 232 6.92 -27.49 9.98
CA THR A 232 8.38 -27.41 10.03
C THR A 232 9.03 -28.60 10.74
N LEU A 233 8.24 -29.62 11.07
CA LEU A 233 8.66 -30.70 11.96
C LEU A 233 9.78 -31.55 11.35
N PHE A 234 9.69 -31.84 10.06
CA PHE A 234 10.67 -32.65 9.35
C PHE A 234 11.18 -31.93 8.11
N ASP A 235 12.44 -32.21 7.76
CA ASP A 235 13.06 -31.75 6.53
C ASP A 235 12.60 -32.56 5.30
N GLN A 236 13.08 -32.16 4.12
CA GLN A 236 12.72 -32.81 2.85
C GLN A 236 13.02 -34.32 2.81
N ARG A 237 13.89 -34.84 3.69
CA ARG A 237 14.19 -36.28 3.76
C ARG A 237 12.97 -37.11 4.21
N HIS A 238 12.03 -36.49 4.89
CA HIS A 238 10.77 -37.11 5.33
C HIS A 238 9.54 -36.41 4.73
N ALA A 239 9.65 -35.88 3.50
CA ALA A 239 8.57 -35.13 2.84
C ALA A 239 7.22 -35.88 2.80
N SER A 240 7.25 -37.20 2.62
CA SER A 240 6.03 -38.03 2.66
C SER A 240 5.34 -38.01 4.03
N LEU A 241 6.11 -37.98 5.12
CA LEU A 241 5.57 -37.88 6.47
C LEU A 241 5.00 -36.48 6.72
N VAL A 242 5.69 -35.42 6.27
CA VAL A 242 5.17 -34.04 6.35
C VAL A 242 3.85 -33.91 5.62
N THR A 243 3.76 -34.45 4.40
CA THR A 243 2.52 -34.42 3.60
C THR A 243 1.36 -35.10 4.32
N GLU A 244 1.59 -36.27 4.91
CA GLU A 244 0.55 -37.00 5.63
C GLU A 244 0.14 -36.32 6.94
N LEU A 245 1.10 -35.73 7.66
CA LEU A 245 0.83 -34.91 8.84
C LEU A 245 -0.01 -33.68 8.49
N LEU A 246 0.36 -32.96 7.43
CA LEU A 246 -0.40 -31.80 6.95
C LEU A 246 -1.82 -32.19 6.55
N ARG A 247 -2.00 -33.32 5.85
CA ARG A 247 -3.32 -33.86 5.48
C ARG A 247 -4.13 -34.20 6.73
N HIS A 248 -3.53 -34.86 7.72
CA HIS A 248 -4.20 -35.21 8.96
C HIS A 248 -4.64 -33.97 9.75
N THR A 249 -3.73 -33.01 9.92
CA THR A 249 -4.01 -31.76 10.64
C THR A 249 -5.06 -30.92 9.90
N TYR A 250 -5.00 -30.85 8.58
CA TYR A 250 -6.04 -30.22 7.76
C TYR A 250 -7.41 -30.86 8.03
N GLY A 251 -7.48 -32.20 8.07
CA GLY A 251 -8.71 -32.92 8.39
C GLY A 251 -9.28 -32.56 9.77
N ILE A 252 -8.42 -32.49 10.80
CA ILE A 252 -8.82 -32.09 12.16
C ILE A 252 -9.38 -30.65 12.16
N LEU A 253 -8.67 -29.71 11.54
CA LEU A 253 -9.11 -28.31 11.47
C LEU A 253 -10.42 -28.17 10.68
N PHE A 254 -10.54 -28.85 9.54
CA PHE A 254 -11.71 -28.80 8.68
C PHE A 254 -12.96 -29.34 9.40
N ILE A 255 -12.83 -30.44 10.14
CA ILE A 255 -13.93 -31.02 10.91
C ILE A 255 -14.34 -30.10 12.06
N THR A 256 -13.37 -29.45 12.71
CA THR A 256 -13.65 -28.66 13.93
C THR A 256 -14.17 -27.26 13.59
N PHE A 257 -13.60 -26.58 12.59
CA PHE A 257 -13.92 -25.18 12.28
C PHE A 257 -14.67 -24.96 10.96
N GLY A 258 -14.72 -25.96 10.08
CA GLY A 258 -15.35 -25.85 8.77
C GLY A 258 -14.52 -25.12 7.71
N GLU A 259 -15.04 -25.07 6.48
CA GLU A 259 -14.29 -24.62 5.29
C GLU A 259 -13.91 -23.13 5.32
N SER A 260 -14.65 -22.29 6.04
CA SER A 260 -14.43 -20.83 6.03
C SER A 260 -13.42 -20.34 7.06
N HIS A 261 -12.82 -21.24 7.85
CA HIS A 261 -11.94 -20.84 8.94
C HIS A 261 -10.54 -20.44 8.44
N PRO A 262 -9.96 -19.31 8.93
CA PRO A 262 -8.61 -18.84 8.59
C PRO A 262 -7.52 -19.91 8.59
N LEU A 263 -7.47 -20.74 9.63
CA LEU A 263 -6.43 -21.76 9.79
C LEU A 263 -6.60 -22.93 8.80
N VAL A 264 -7.83 -23.23 8.39
CA VAL A 264 -8.13 -24.25 7.36
C VAL A 264 -7.65 -23.76 5.99
N TRP A 265 -7.89 -22.49 5.69
CA TRP A 265 -7.39 -21.84 4.47
C TRP A 265 -5.86 -21.80 4.43
N LEU A 266 -5.22 -21.47 5.55
CA LEU A 266 -3.77 -21.46 5.69
C LEU A 266 -3.18 -22.85 5.37
N LEU A 267 -3.66 -23.91 6.01
CA LEU A 267 -3.16 -25.26 5.74
C LEU A 267 -3.46 -25.74 4.31
N ARG A 268 -4.64 -25.45 3.76
CA ARG A 268 -5.00 -25.81 2.38
C ARG A 268 -4.01 -25.23 1.36
N ARG A 269 -3.46 -24.05 1.64
CA ARG A 269 -2.47 -23.39 0.79
C ARG A 269 -1.05 -23.93 0.97
N LEU A 270 -0.74 -24.50 2.13
CA LEU A 270 0.56 -25.13 2.40
C LEU A 270 0.68 -26.54 1.82
N MET A 271 -0.42 -27.29 1.68
CA MET A 271 -0.40 -28.64 1.08
C MET A 271 0.25 -28.75 -0.31
N PRO A 272 -0.02 -27.85 -1.30
CA PRO A 272 0.63 -27.92 -2.60
C PRO A 272 2.10 -27.46 -2.60
N LEU A 273 2.62 -26.92 -1.50
CA LEU A 273 4.04 -26.55 -1.36
C LEU A 273 4.88 -27.67 -0.72
N SER A 274 4.23 -28.72 -0.20
CA SER A 274 4.90 -29.88 0.41
C SER A 274 5.02 -31.10 -0.51
N GLU A 275 4.37 -31.08 -1.67
CA GLU A 275 4.53 -32.06 -2.76
C GLU A 275 5.74 -31.73 -3.65
#